data_AF-A0A4S4L9U3-F1
#
_entry.id   AF-A0A4S4L9U3-F1
#
_cell.length_a   1.000
_cell.length_b   1.000
_cell.length_c   1.000
_cell.angle_alpha   90.00
_cell.angle_beta   90.00
_cell.angle_gamma   90.00
#
_symmetry.space_group_name_H-M   'P 1'
#
loop_
_entity.id
_entity.type
_entity.pdbx_description
1 polymer ?
#
loop_
_entity_poly.entity_id
_entity_poly.type
_entity_poly.pdbx_seq_one_letter_code
_entity_poly.pdbx_strand_id
1 'polypeptide(L)'
;MAARIRDVWASNLDIEMSTIRDAIERYPYVAMDTEFPGVVARPIGSFRTSSDYHYQTMRCNVDLLKIIQIGITLCNEDGELPDDICTWQFNFHFDMSEDMFSQESIELLHKSGIDFQRHQSEGIQPNDFAELLITSGLVLCDEAKWISFHSGYDFGYLVRLLSCINLPTTEDQFFDLFSLWFPIVYDVKYMMRACKGLKGGLQEVADDLGVMRIGPSHQAGSDSLLTAATFFKMRELYFNDHIDDGEYNGKLYGLGKTVLATNGSLDTQSALGIGMALGLRSGATIAERERTPLLREQNAVGQGQQQQQGGGQQQGMSMGGGPGMIGGTPLQTPGGPMSGAFPNSLGTQYGAIPVNVNGTYHLRQIGVGGDR
;
A
#
# COMPACT_ATOMS: atom_id res chain seq x y z
N MET A 1 17.41 17.54 14.94
CA MET A 1 16.07 16.93 14.98
C MET A 1 15.90 15.69 14.09
N ALA A 2 16.83 15.37 13.18
CA ALA A 2 16.80 14.12 12.39
C ALA A 2 17.16 12.83 13.19
N ALA A 3 17.17 12.88 14.53
CA ALA A 3 17.69 11.80 15.38
C ALA A 3 16.65 10.71 15.71
N ARG A 4 15.45 10.75 15.11
CA ARG A 4 14.32 9.89 15.48
C ARG A 4 14.00 8.76 14.50
N ILE A 5 14.43 8.90 13.25
CA ILE A 5 14.27 7.88 12.20
C ILE A 5 15.61 7.17 12.02
N ARG A 6 15.62 5.86 12.26
CA ARG A 6 16.80 5.00 12.13
C ARG A 6 16.71 4.20 10.84
N ASP A 7 17.66 4.43 9.94
CA ASP A 7 17.84 3.55 8.79
C ASP A 7 18.36 2.19 9.23
N VAL A 8 17.68 1.14 8.76
CA VAL A 8 18.03 -0.25 8.98
C VAL A 8 18.40 -0.88 7.64
N TRP A 9 19.57 -1.50 7.63
CA TRP A 9 20.18 -2.22 6.52
C TRP A 9 20.56 -3.62 7.00
N ALA A 10 21.06 -4.48 6.11
CA ALA A 10 21.44 -5.84 6.50
C ALA A 10 22.47 -5.86 7.65
N SER A 11 23.36 -4.87 7.72
CA SER A 11 24.45 -4.82 8.71
C SER A 11 24.01 -4.50 10.15
N ASN A 12 22.85 -3.88 10.34
CA ASN A 12 22.34 -3.51 11.67
C ASN A 12 20.94 -4.07 11.97
N LEU A 13 20.40 -4.92 11.11
CA LEU A 13 19.04 -5.49 11.26
C LEU A 13 18.82 -6.13 12.64
N ASP A 14 19.71 -7.04 13.07
CA ASP A 14 19.57 -7.74 14.35
C ASP A 14 19.54 -6.81 15.56
N ILE A 15 20.39 -5.78 15.53
CA ILE A 15 20.54 -4.80 16.62
C ILE A 15 19.25 -3.99 16.76
N GLU A 16 18.72 -3.51 15.64
CA GLU A 16 17.52 -2.67 15.63
C GLU A 16 16.26 -3.49 15.94
N MET A 17 16.17 -4.73 15.43
CA MET A 17 15.09 -5.64 15.81
C MET A 17 15.12 -5.99 17.30
N SER A 18 16.30 -6.06 17.93
CA SER A 18 16.38 -6.19 19.40
C SER A 18 15.83 -4.98 20.13
N THR A 19 16.14 -3.78 19.63
CA THR A 19 15.65 -2.53 20.23
C THR A 19 14.12 -2.42 20.12
N ILE A 20 13.56 -2.85 18.98
CA ILE A 20 12.11 -2.92 18.77
C ILE A 20 11.44 -3.89 19.75
N ARG A 21 12.02 -5.09 19.96
CA ARG A 21 11.51 -6.07 20.93
C ARG A 21 11.44 -5.51 22.35
N ASP A 22 12.43 -4.71 22.76
CA ASP A 22 12.43 -4.07 24.08
C ASP A 22 11.46 -2.88 24.16
N ALA A 23 11.09 -2.29 23.03
CA ALA A 23 10.23 -1.11 22.95
C ALA A 23 8.74 -1.47 22.87
N ILE A 24 8.37 -2.53 22.14
CA ILE A 24 6.97 -2.86 21.84
C ILE A 24 6.11 -3.11 23.08
N GLU A 25 6.71 -3.61 24.18
CA GLU A 25 6.00 -3.80 25.45
C GLU A 25 5.49 -2.48 26.07
N ARG A 26 6.21 -1.37 25.85
CA ARG A 26 5.87 -0.04 26.38
C ARG A 26 5.15 0.83 25.35
N TYR A 27 5.38 0.56 24.07
CA TYR A 27 4.87 1.33 22.95
C TYR A 27 4.12 0.41 21.96
N PRO A 28 2.94 -0.12 22.35
CA PRO A 28 2.22 -1.16 21.61
C PRO A 28 1.54 -0.68 20.31
N TYR A 29 1.50 0.63 20.05
CA TYR A 29 0.96 1.16 18.79
C TYR A 29 2.04 1.19 17.71
N VAL A 30 1.78 0.49 16.62
CA VAL A 30 2.70 0.26 15.50
C VAL A 30 2.16 0.97 14.27
N ALA A 31 2.62 2.19 13.99
CA ALA A 31 2.29 2.86 12.74
C ALA A 31 3.23 2.39 11.62
N MET A 32 2.66 2.13 10.45
CA MET A 32 3.42 1.57 9.33
C MET A 32 3.04 2.19 7.98
N ASP A 33 4.04 2.29 7.11
CA ASP A 33 3.88 2.54 5.68
C ASP A 33 4.94 1.75 4.90
N THR A 34 4.73 1.54 3.59
CA THR A 34 5.70 0.87 2.72
C THR A 34 5.97 1.64 1.43
N GLU A 35 7.16 1.42 0.87
CA GLU A 35 7.51 1.89 -0.48
C GLU A 35 7.83 0.69 -1.38
N PHE A 36 7.24 0.68 -2.57
CA PHE A 36 7.33 -0.41 -3.53
C PHE A 36 7.24 0.12 -4.96
N PRO A 37 7.65 -0.65 -5.99
CA PRO A 37 7.84 -0.13 -7.34
C PRO A 37 6.52 0.01 -8.14
N GLY A 38 5.44 0.38 -7.47
CA GLY A 38 4.16 0.72 -8.07
C GLY A 38 3.34 -0.49 -8.55
N VAL A 39 2.67 -0.30 -9.69
CA VAL A 39 1.74 -1.26 -10.28
C VAL A 39 2.13 -1.44 -11.75
N VAL A 40 2.40 -2.68 -12.16
CA VAL A 40 2.84 -3.02 -13.53
C VAL A 40 1.84 -3.91 -14.27
N ALA A 41 0.90 -4.53 -13.56
CA ALA A 41 -0.06 -5.47 -14.13
C ALA A 41 -1.50 -5.13 -13.72
N ARG A 42 -2.45 -5.45 -14.61
CA ARG A 42 -3.88 -5.49 -14.28
C ARG A 42 -4.43 -6.88 -14.59
N PRO A 43 -5.25 -7.46 -13.70
CA PRO A 43 -5.81 -8.78 -13.93
C PRO A 43 -6.82 -8.71 -15.08
N ILE A 44 -6.76 -9.69 -15.99
CA ILE A 44 -7.70 -9.82 -17.11
C ILE A 44 -8.77 -10.84 -16.70
N GLY A 45 -10.04 -10.47 -16.79
CA GLY A 45 -11.14 -11.38 -16.49
C GLY A 45 -12.43 -10.68 -16.12
N SER A 46 -13.42 -11.48 -15.72
CA SER A 46 -14.66 -11.01 -15.09
C SER A 46 -14.53 -11.11 -13.58
N PHE A 47 -14.94 -10.06 -12.87
CA PHE A 47 -14.82 -9.96 -11.41
C PHE A 47 -16.21 -9.86 -10.79
N ARG A 48 -16.37 -10.43 -9.59
CA ARG A 48 -17.69 -10.49 -8.94
C ARG A 48 -18.13 -9.14 -8.40
N THR A 49 -17.18 -8.36 -7.90
CA THR A 49 -17.40 -7.05 -7.29
C THR A 49 -16.22 -6.12 -7.62
N SER A 50 -16.40 -4.82 -7.39
CA SER A 50 -15.28 -3.86 -7.47
C SER A 50 -14.20 -4.16 -6.44
N SER A 51 -14.56 -4.68 -5.26
CA SER A 51 -13.59 -5.09 -4.24
C SER A 51 -12.74 -6.26 -4.70
N ASP A 52 -13.38 -7.26 -5.30
CA ASP A 52 -12.69 -8.42 -5.88
C ASP A 52 -11.70 -7.95 -6.97
N TYR A 53 -12.09 -7.02 -7.85
CA TYR A 53 -11.16 -6.44 -8.82
C TYR A 53 -9.96 -5.73 -8.16
N HIS A 54 -10.18 -4.94 -7.11
CA HIS A 54 -9.10 -4.27 -6.38
C HIS A 54 -8.17 -5.28 -5.71
N TYR A 55 -8.73 -6.28 -5.02
CA TYR A 55 -7.97 -7.36 -4.41
C TYR A 55 -7.13 -8.12 -5.45
N GLN A 56 -7.72 -8.51 -6.58
CA GLN A 56 -6.99 -9.23 -7.64
C GLN A 56 -5.89 -8.36 -8.27
N THR A 57 -6.10 -7.04 -8.34
CA THR A 57 -5.08 -6.09 -8.82
C THR A 57 -3.93 -6.01 -7.81
N MET A 58 -4.23 -5.86 -6.53
CA MET A 58 -3.23 -5.88 -5.46
C MET A 58 -2.46 -7.20 -5.47
N ARG A 59 -3.16 -8.34 -5.40
CA ARG A 59 -2.59 -9.70 -5.41
C ARG A 59 -1.56 -9.89 -6.51
N CYS A 60 -1.96 -9.61 -7.76
CA CYS A 60 -1.09 -9.81 -8.91
C CYS A 60 0.19 -8.95 -8.82
N ASN A 61 0.10 -7.72 -8.37
CA ASN A 61 1.28 -6.84 -8.32
C ASN A 61 2.16 -7.13 -7.11
N VAL A 62 1.55 -7.39 -5.95
CA VAL A 62 2.28 -7.76 -4.74
C VAL A 62 3.03 -9.08 -4.95
N ASP A 63 2.47 -10.06 -5.67
CA ASP A 63 3.18 -11.32 -5.98
C ASP A 63 4.32 -11.14 -7.00
N LEU A 64 4.21 -10.16 -7.91
CA LEU A 64 5.20 -9.92 -8.98
C LEU A 64 6.36 -9.02 -8.54
N LEU A 65 6.08 -8.03 -7.70
CA LEU A 65 7.01 -6.95 -7.37
C LEU A 65 7.66 -7.17 -6.00
N LYS A 66 8.84 -6.59 -5.80
CA LYS A 66 9.55 -6.63 -4.52
C LYS A 66 9.32 -5.35 -3.72
N ILE A 67 9.25 -5.48 -2.40
CA ILE A 67 9.20 -4.35 -1.47
C ILE A 67 10.55 -3.61 -1.45
N ILE A 68 10.55 -2.29 -1.29
CA ILE A 68 11.78 -1.46 -1.26
C ILE A 68 12.03 -0.94 0.16
N GLN A 69 11.01 -0.38 0.81
CA GLN A 69 11.10 0.04 2.21
C GLN A 69 9.88 -0.37 3.02
N ILE A 70 10.10 -0.57 4.32
CA ILE A 70 9.05 -0.63 5.34
C ILE A 70 9.42 0.35 6.44
N GLY A 71 8.48 1.21 6.82
CA GLY A 71 8.61 2.12 7.94
C GLY A 71 7.80 1.63 9.11
N ILE A 72 8.39 1.58 10.30
CA ILE A 72 7.70 1.22 11.54
C ILE A 72 7.95 2.33 12.55
N THR A 73 6.89 2.92 13.09
CA THR A 73 6.93 3.87 14.20
C THR A 73 6.22 3.29 15.40
N LEU A 74 6.87 3.31 16.56
CA LEU A 74 6.29 2.86 17.83
C LEU A 74 5.86 4.04 18.69
N CYS A 75 4.68 3.92 19.30
CA CYS A 75 4.10 4.89 20.23
C CYS A 75 3.24 4.19 21.29
N ASN A 76 2.94 4.88 22.39
CA ASN A 76 2.09 4.34 23.44
C ASN A 76 0.61 4.71 23.23
N GLU A 77 -0.25 4.31 24.17
CA GLU A 77 -1.70 4.56 24.11
C GLU A 77 -2.06 6.06 24.06
N ASP A 78 -1.19 6.93 24.57
CA ASP A 78 -1.37 8.39 24.58
C ASP A 78 -0.74 9.06 23.34
N GLY A 79 -0.14 8.29 22.44
CA GLY A 79 0.57 8.80 21.25
C GLY A 79 1.96 9.33 21.55
N GLU A 80 2.50 9.08 22.74
CA GLU A 80 3.86 9.46 23.10
C GLU A 80 4.87 8.52 22.42
N LEU A 81 5.93 9.12 21.92
CA LEU A 81 7.02 8.44 21.21
C LEU A 81 8.16 8.14 22.19
N PRO A 82 8.92 7.05 21.99
CA PRO A 82 10.21 6.86 22.65
C PRO A 82 11.10 8.10 22.56
N ASP A 83 11.87 8.38 23.62
CA ASP A 83 12.72 9.58 23.70
C ASP A 83 13.79 9.64 22.60
N ASP A 84 14.38 8.48 22.30
CA ASP A 84 15.50 8.32 21.36
C ASP A 84 15.00 7.94 19.96
N ILE A 85 15.14 6.67 19.57
CA ILE A 85 14.64 6.14 18.29
C ILE A 85 13.18 5.75 18.47
N CYS A 86 12.29 6.35 17.68
CA CYS A 86 10.87 5.98 17.64
C CYS A 86 10.46 5.34 16.31
N THR A 87 11.26 5.52 15.26
CA THR A 87 10.92 5.11 13.91
C THR A 87 12.09 4.38 13.28
N TRP A 88 11.80 3.24 12.65
CA TRP A 88 12.75 2.43 11.89
C TRP A 88 12.35 2.40 10.43
N GLN A 89 13.32 2.66 9.56
CA GLN A 89 13.18 2.60 8.12
C GLN A 89 14.00 1.42 7.60
N PHE A 90 13.33 0.30 7.34
CA PHE A 90 13.95 -0.91 6.82
C PHE A 90 14.13 -0.78 5.31
N ASN A 91 15.38 -0.91 4.85
CA ASN A 91 15.75 -0.78 3.45
C ASN A 91 16.05 -2.18 2.88
N PHE A 92 15.20 -2.66 1.97
CA PHE A 92 15.28 -4.02 1.44
C PHE A 92 16.15 -4.12 0.21
N HIS A 93 16.70 -5.31 -0.03
CA HIS A 93 17.46 -5.59 -1.24
C HIS A 93 16.58 -5.43 -2.49
N PHE A 94 17.04 -4.60 -3.42
CA PHE A 94 16.35 -4.32 -4.68
C PHE A 94 17.38 -4.08 -5.79
N ASP A 95 17.22 -4.75 -6.93
CA ASP A 95 18.13 -4.66 -8.06
C ASP A 95 17.41 -4.12 -9.30
N MET A 96 17.77 -2.90 -9.71
CA MET A 96 17.16 -2.25 -10.88
C MET A 96 17.42 -2.96 -12.22
N SER A 97 18.38 -3.89 -12.28
CA SER A 97 18.68 -4.65 -13.50
C SER A 97 17.89 -5.96 -13.61
N GLU A 98 17.48 -6.52 -12.48
CA GLU A 98 16.80 -7.82 -12.40
C GLU A 98 15.30 -7.68 -12.05
N ASP A 99 14.96 -6.71 -11.19
CA ASP A 99 13.62 -6.59 -10.62
C ASP A 99 12.66 -5.79 -11.50
N MET A 100 11.40 -6.23 -11.53
CA MET A 100 10.34 -5.51 -12.24
C MET A 100 9.92 -4.26 -11.47
N PHE A 101 9.62 -3.19 -12.21
CA PHE A 101 9.14 -1.94 -11.63
C PHE A 101 8.33 -1.08 -12.61
N SER A 102 7.55 -0.15 -12.07
CA SER A 102 6.99 0.97 -12.81
C SER A 102 7.99 2.13 -12.87
N GLN A 103 8.27 2.62 -14.08
CA GLN A 103 9.20 3.74 -14.32
C GLN A 103 8.78 5.00 -13.55
N GLU A 104 7.47 5.32 -13.52
CA GLU A 104 6.94 6.50 -12.81
C GLU A 104 7.21 6.41 -11.29
N SER A 105 7.15 5.19 -10.73
CA SER A 105 7.38 4.95 -9.29
C SER A 105 8.86 5.03 -8.92
N ILE A 106 9.75 4.45 -9.73
CA ILE A 106 11.20 4.55 -9.50
C ILE A 106 11.69 6.01 -9.60
N GLU A 107 11.19 6.77 -10.58
CA GLU A 107 11.55 8.19 -10.69
C GLU A 107 11.10 9.01 -9.49
N LEU A 108 9.91 8.72 -8.95
CA LEU A 108 9.40 9.38 -7.76
C LEU A 108 10.22 9.02 -6.52
N LEU A 109 10.52 7.73 -6.33
CA LEU A 109 11.34 7.25 -5.22
C LEU A 109 12.77 7.81 -5.27
N HIS A 110 13.38 7.84 -6.46
CA HIS A 110 14.70 8.45 -6.65
C HIS A 110 14.68 9.95 -6.30
N LYS A 111 13.65 10.69 -6.73
CA LYS A 111 13.49 12.11 -6.36
C LYS A 111 13.27 12.32 -4.86
N SER A 112 12.69 11.32 -4.19
CA SER A 112 12.41 11.32 -2.76
C SER A 112 13.63 10.91 -1.92
N GLY A 113 14.74 10.54 -2.58
CA GLY A 113 16.03 10.28 -1.93
C GLY A 113 16.37 8.81 -1.72
N ILE A 114 15.66 7.89 -2.39
CA ILE A 114 16.01 6.45 -2.36
C ILE A 114 17.30 6.19 -3.13
N ASP A 115 18.28 5.60 -2.44
CA ASP A 115 19.56 5.19 -3.02
C ASP A 115 19.50 3.72 -3.48
N PHE A 116 19.06 3.50 -4.72
CA PHE A 116 18.94 2.17 -5.30
C PHE A 116 20.25 1.39 -5.38
N GLN A 117 21.40 2.08 -5.50
CA GLN A 117 22.69 1.41 -5.50
C GLN A 117 22.96 0.79 -4.13
N ARG A 118 22.63 1.52 -3.05
CA ARG A 118 22.76 1.02 -1.69
C ARG A 118 21.75 -0.08 -1.36
N HIS A 119 20.51 0.02 -1.85
CA HIS A 119 19.54 -1.09 -1.77
C HIS A 119 20.09 -2.37 -2.40
N GLN A 120 20.74 -2.27 -3.56
CA GLN A 120 21.35 -3.43 -4.22
C GLN A 120 22.49 -4.04 -3.38
N SER A 121 23.38 -3.23 -2.81
CA SER A 121 24.59 -3.74 -2.12
C SER A 121 24.42 -4.05 -0.63
N GLU A 122 23.54 -3.34 0.07
CA GLU A 122 23.42 -3.37 1.55
C GLU A 122 21.99 -3.69 2.03
N GLY A 123 21.04 -3.87 1.11
CA GLY A 123 19.64 -4.08 1.43
C GLY A 123 19.37 -5.38 2.20
N ILE A 124 18.37 -5.31 3.07
CA ILE A 124 17.89 -6.44 3.88
C ILE A 124 17.27 -7.51 2.98
N GLN A 125 17.61 -8.77 3.22
CA GLN A 125 16.90 -9.86 2.57
C GLN A 125 15.51 -10.01 3.20
N PRO A 126 14.42 -10.12 2.40
CA PRO A 126 13.06 -10.20 2.94
C PRO A 126 12.85 -11.32 3.96
N ASN A 127 13.50 -12.47 3.78
CA ASN A 127 13.37 -13.62 4.68
C ASN A 127 14.02 -13.37 6.05
N ASP A 128 15.18 -12.71 6.10
CA ASP A 128 15.86 -12.38 7.34
C ASP A 128 15.01 -11.42 8.19
N PHE A 129 14.38 -10.43 7.54
CA PHE A 129 13.43 -9.54 8.20
C PHE A 129 12.19 -10.30 8.69
N ALA A 130 11.61 -11.16 7.86
CA ALA A 130 10.42 -11.94 8.22
C ALA A 130 10.64 -12.81 9.46
N GLU A 131 11.78 -13.52 9.51
CA GLU A 131 12.15 -14.36 10.65
C GLU A 131 12.18 -13.57 11.97
N LEU A 132 12.84 -12.41 11.96
CA LEU A 132 12.96 -11.54 13.13
C LEU A 132 11.62 -10.89 13.50
N LEU A 133 10.79 -10.54 12.51
CA LEU A 133 9.48 -9.91 12.73
C LEU A 133 8.52 -10.89 13.41
N ILE A 134 8.48 -12.16 12.98
CA ILE A 134 7.58 -13.19 13.54
C ILE A 134 7.77 -13.38 15.04
N THR A 135 9.01 -13.26 15.53
CA THR A 135 9.36 -13.47 16.95
C THR A 135 9.54 -12.16 17.72
N SER A 136 9.13 -11.03 17.15
CA SER A 136 9.37 -9.70 17.75
C SER A 136 8.31 -9.23 18.75
N GLY A 137 7.13 -9.85 18.75
CA GLY A 137 5.96 -9.33 19.47
C GLY A 137 5.14 -8.29 18.69
N LEU A 138 5.57 -7.90 17.48
CA LEU A 138 4.81 -6.98 16.61
C LEU A 138 3.62 -7.64 15.90
N VAL A 139 3.70 -8.95 15.65
CA VAL A 139 2.69 -9.74 14.91
C VAL A 139 2.29 -10.95 15.73
N LEU A 140 1.10 -11.50 15.46
CA LEU A 140 0.51 -12.61 16.24
C LEU A 140 0.30 -12.30 17.73
N CYS A 141 0.34 -11.03 18.13
CA CYS A 141 0.14 -10.56 19.50
C CYS A 141 -1.09 -9.64 19.56
N ASP A 142 -2.01 -9.94 20.47
CA ASP A 142 -3.28 -9.20 20.63
C ASP A 142 -3.06 -7.80 21.23
N GLU A 143 -1.92 -7.58 21.87
CA GLU A 143 -1.53 -6.30 22.47
C GLU A 143 -1.06 -5.28 21.42
N ALA A 144 -0.52 -5.74 20.29
CA ALA A 144 0.02 -4.86 19.25
C ALA A 144 -1.11 -4.28 18.40
N LYS A 145 -1.18 -2.95 18.33
CA LYS A 145 -2.21 -2.21 17.60
C LYS A 145 -1.60 -1.51 16.39
N TRP A 146 -1.91 -2.00 15.19
CA TRP A 146 -1.35 -1.45 13.97
C TRP A 146 -2.15 -0.25 13.46
N ILE A 147 -1.45 0.80 13.06
CA ILE A 147 -2.00 2.01 12.45
C ILE A 147 -1.43 2.13 11.04
N SER A 148 -2.28 2.43 10.06
CA SER A 148 -1.87 2.55 8.67
C SER A 148 -2.69 3.60 7.92
N PHE A 149 -2.34 3.89 6.67
CA PHE A 149 -3.10 4.80 5.82
C PHE A 149 -3.27 4.23 4.40
N HIS A 150 -4.51 3.92 4.00
CA HIS A 150 -4.81 3.41 2.66
C HIS A 150 -4.02 2.13 2.33
N SER A 151 -4.13 1.15 3.23
CA SER A 151 -3.05 0.20 3.49
C SER A 151 -3.17 -1.18 2.88
N GLY A 152 -4.03 -1.33 1.87
CA GLY A 152 -4.25 -2.61 1.20
C GLY A 152 -2.95 -3.23 0.70
N TYR A 153 -2.16 -2.48 -0.08
CA TYR A 153 -0.88 -2.94 -0.61
C TYR A 153 0.15 -3.18 0.51
N ASP A 154 0.22 -2.29 1.50
CA ASP A 154 1.18 -2.39 2.60
C ASP A 154 1.02 -3.72 3.36
N PHE A 155 -0.21 -4.05 3.74
CA PHE A 155 -0.51 -5.35 4.36
C PHE A 155 -0.44 -6.51 3.37
N GLY A 156 -0.71 -6.28 2.09
CA GLY A 156 -0.43 -7.27 1.03
C GLY A 156 1.04 -7.70 1.06
N TYR A 157 1.97 -6.75 1.07
CA TYR A 157 3.40 -7.05 1.14
C TYR A 157 3.78 -7.74 2.45
N LEU A 158 3.30 -7.27 3.60
CA LEU A 158 3.60 -7.89 4.88
C LEU A 158 3.05 -9.32 4.98
N VAL A 159 1.81 -9.58 4.55
CA VAL A 159 1.23 -10.92 4.56
C VAL A 159 2.01 -11.85 3.63
N ARG A 160 2.39 -11.40 2.42
CA ARG A 160 3.24 -12.18 1.51
C ARG A 160 4.59 -12.49 2.16
N LEU A 161 5.22 -11.50 2.78
CA LEU A 161 6.53 -11.62 3.43
C LEU A 161 6.48 -12.59 4.61
N LEU A 162 5.49 -12.47 5.50
CA LEU A 162 5.34 -13.31 6.69
C LEU A 162 4.92 -14.74 6.38
N SER A 163 4.10 -14.94 5.34
CA SER A 163 3.65 -16.27 4.94
C SER A 163 4.64 -17.00 4.02
N CYS A 164 5.59 -16.28 3.42
CA CYS A 164 6.55 -16.79 2.45
C CYS A 164 5.90 -17.56 1.28
N ILE A 165 4.65 -17.22 0.96
CA ILE A 165 3.89 -17.76 -0.17
C ILE A 165 3.19 -16.62 -0.91
N ASN A 166 2.74 -16.89 -2.13
CA ASN A 166 1.90 -15.96 -2.87
C ASN A 166 0.60 -15.68 -2.10
N LEU A 167 0.06 -14.48 -2.29
CA LEU A 167 -1.16 -14.06 -1.62
C LEU A 167 -2.34 -14.99 -1.97
N PRO A 168 -3.28 -15.20 -1.02
CA PRO A 168 -4.43 -16.10 -1.22
C PRO A 168 -5.24 -15.78 -2.49
N THR A 169 -5.88 -16.77 -3.10
CA THR A 169 -6.59 -16.51 -4.36
C THR A 169 -7.86 -15.70 -4.19
N THR A 170 -8.52 -15.80 -3.02
CA THR A 170 -9.73 -15.06 -2.70
C THR A 170 -9.47 -14.00 -1.63
N GLU A 171 -10.22 -12.90 -1.71
CA GLU A 171 -10.15 -11.79 -0.75
C GLU A 171 -10.47 -12.24 0.67
N ASP A 172 -11.47 -13.10 0.85
CA ASP A 172 -11.85 -13.63 2.18
C ASP A 172 -10.68 -14.39 2.85
N GLN A 173 -9.97 -15.24 2.10
CA GLN A 173 -8.82 -15.98 2.63
C GLN A 173 -7.64 -15.07 2.96
N PHE A 174 -7.48 -13.97 2.23
CA PHE A 174 -6.52 -12.94 2.57
C PHE A 174 -6.87 -12.30 3.91
N PHE A 175 -8.14 -11.93 4.14
CA PHE A 175 -8.57 -11.36 5.41
C PHE A 175 -8.45 -12.35 6.58
N ASP A 176 -8.67 -13.65 6.36
CA ASP A 176 -8.42 -14.69 7.37
C ASP A 176 -6.94 -14.70 7.81
N LEU A 177 -6.01 -14.67 6.85
CA LEU A 177 -4.58 -14.68 7.13
C LEU A 177 -4.08 -13.33 7.68
N PHE A 178 -4.58 -12.22 7.15
CA PHE A 178 -4.30 -10.87 7.62
C PHE A 178 -4.72 -10.70 9.08
N SER A 179 -5.94 -11.12 9.44
CA SER A 179 -6.45 -10.98 10.83
C SER A 179 -5.73 -11.91 11.81
N LEU A 180 -5.16 -13.02 11.32
CA LEU A 180 -4.28 -13.86 12.12
C LEU A 180 -2.97 -13.14 12.45
N TRP A 181 -2.30 -12.57 11.45
CA TRP A 181 -1.02 -11.86 11.64
C TRP A 181 -1.17 -10.55 12.41
N PHE A 182 -2.28 -9.83 12.18
CA PHE A 182 -2.53 -8.49 12.70
C PHE A 182 -3.91 -8.43 13.37
N PRO A 183 -4.02 -8.82 14.66
CA PRO A 183 -5.30 -8.88 15.35
C PRO A 183 -6.04 -7.54 15.46
N ILE A 184 -5.28 -6.44 15.61
CA ILE A 184 -5.82 -5.08 15.71
C ILE A 184 -5.16 -4.18 14.66
N VAL A 185 -5.97 -3.64 13.74
CA VAL A 185 -5.54 -2.73 12.67
C VAL A 185 -6.54 -1.60 12.49
N TYR A 186 -6.03 -0.37 12.47
CA TYR A 186 -6.79 0.84 12.17
C TYR A 186 -6.24 1.52 10.91
N ASP A 187 -7.00 1.47 9.81
CA ASP A 187 -6.68 2.22 8.60
C ASP A 187 -7.27 3.64 8.70
N VAL A 188 -6.40 4.64 8.87
CA VAL A 188 -6.76 6.05 9.01
C VAL A 188 -7.63 6.51 7.84
N LYS A 189 -7.33 6.07 6.61
CA LYS A 189 -8.10 6.45 5.41
C LYS A 189 -9.53 5.92 5.47
N TYR A 190 -9.74 4.74 6.06
CA TYR A 190 -11.08 4.21 6.30
C TYR A 190 -11.81 5.00 7.40
N MET A 191 -11.15 5.25 8.52
CA MET A 191 -11.72 5.97 9.67
C MET A 191 -12.13 7.41 9.34
N MET A 192 -11.39 8.09 8.45
CA MET A 192 -11.69 9.44 7.98
C MET A 192 -13.12 9.59 7.43
N ARG A 193 -13.79 8.51 7.01
CA ARG A 193 -15.18 8.55 6.52
C ARG A 193 -16.18 9.02 7.58
N ALA A 194 -15.86 8.79 8.87
CA ALA A 194 -16.62 9.28 10.00
C ALA A 194 -16.25 10.74 10.38
N CYS A 195 -15.15 11.26 9.85
CA CYS A 195 -14.61 12.58 10.17
C CYS A 195 -15.09 13.61 9.13
N LYS A 196 -16.02 14.48 9.53
CA LYS A 196 -16.52 15.53 8.62
C LYS A 196 -15.41 16.50 8.26
N GLY A 197 -15.12 16.64 6.97
CA GLY A 197 -14.18 17.63 6.44
C GLY A 197 -12.82 17.06 6.05
N LEU A 198 -12.44 15.88 6.57
CA LEU A 198 -11.18 15.23 6.19
C LEU A 198 -11.33 14.48 4.86
N LYS A 199 -10.41 14.75 3.93
CA LYS A 199 -10.31 14.10 2.62
C LYS A 199 -8.87 14.22 2.11
N GLY A 200 -8.55 13.54 1.01
CA GLY A 200 -7.23 13.66 0.40
C GLY A 200 -6.20 12.65 0.90
N GLY A 201 -4.96 12.80 0.45
CA GLY A 201 -3.82 11.96 0.81
C GLY A 201 -3.33 12.18 2.25
N LEU A 202 -2.36 11.38 2.70
CA LEU A 202 -1.81 11.45 4.06
C LEU A 202 -1.30 12.86 4.39
N GLN A 203 -0.58 13.49 3.47
CA GLN A 203 -0.05 14.84 3.66
C GLN A 203 -1.16 15.89 3.82
N GLU A 204 -2.19 15.85 2.95
CA GLU A 204 -3.33 16.78 3.03
C GLU A 204 -4.07 16.67 4.36
N VAL A 205 -4.28 15.43 4.83
CA VAL A 205 -4.97 15.17 6.10
C VAL A 205 -4.11 15.62 7.28
N ALA A 206 -2.80 15.39 7.24
CA ALA A 206 -1.88 15.89 8.25
C ALA A 206 -1.90 17.43 8.32
N ASP A 207 -1.88 18.10 7.16
CA ASP A 207 -1.94 19.57 7.07
C ASP A 207 -3.26 20.10 7.64
N ASP A 208 -4.40 19.48 7.29
CA ASP A 208 -5.74 19.84 7.82
C ASP A 208 -5.84 19.67 9.35
N LEU A 209 -5.12 18.70 9.91
CA LEU A 209 -5.06 18.43 11.35
C LEU A 209 -3.96 19.23 12.08
N GLY A 210 -3.16 20.02 11.35
CA GLY A 210 -2.06 20.80 11.89
C GLY A 210 -0.87 19.96 12.36
N VAL A 211 -0.69 18.76 11.79
CA VAL A 211 0.42 17.84 12.08
C VAL A 211 1.58 18.12 11.14
N MET A 212 2.78 18.36 11.71
CA MET A 212 3.98 18.62 10.92
C MET A 212 4.75 17.33 10.62
N ARG A 213 5.15 17.15 9.36
CA ARG A 213 6.02 16.05 8.93
C ARG A 213 7.44 16.20 9.50
N ILE A 214 8.02 15.06 9.87
CA ILE A 214 9.44 14.93 10.25
C ILE A 214 10.07 13.88 9.33
N GLY A 215 11.08 14.31 8.56
CA GLY A 215 11.75 13.45 7.58
C GLY A 215 11.30 13.72 6.13
N PRO A 216 11.94 13.06 5.15
CA PRO A 216 11.61 13.21 3.74
C PRO A 216 10.21 12.66 3.42
N SER A 217 9.47 13.30 2.52
CA SER A 217 8.20 12.73 2.03
C SER A 217 8.48 11.54 1.09
N HIS A 218 7.55 10.59 1.00
CA HIS A 218 7.66 9.40 0.13
C HIS A 218 8.88 8.54 0.50
N GLN A 219 9.04 8.36 1.80
CA GLN A 219 9.95 7.40 2.41
C GLN A 219 9.24 6.78 3.61
N ALA A 220 9.23 5.46 3.65
CA ALA A 220 8.36 4.71 4.53
C ALA A 220 8.52 5.09 6.01
N GLY A 221 9.74 5.40 6.47
CA GLY A 221 9.99 5.82 7.85
C GLY A 221 9.23 7.11 8.20
N SER A 222 9.45 8.18 7.43
CA SER A 222 8.80 9.48 7.63
C SER A 222 7.27 9.40 7.46
N ASP A 223 6.80 8.62 6.48
CA ASP A 223 5.37 8.42 6.27
C ASP A 223 4.69 7.60 7.39
N SER A 224 5.37 6.60 7.95
CA SER A 224 4.88 5.88 9.14
C SER A 224 4.78 6.79 10.37
N LEU A 225 5.75 7.69 10.57
CA LEU A 225 5.76 8.65 11.67
C LEU A 225 4.64 9.69 11.51
N LEU A 226 4.44 10.18 10.28
CA LEU A 226 3.32 11.08 9.97
C LEU A 226 1.97 10.39 10.17
N THR A 227 1.88 9.11 9.80
CA THR A 227 0.67 8.28 10.00
C THR A 227 0.33 8.14 11.48
N ALA A 228 1.32 7.86 12.34
CA ALA A 228 1.11 7.83 13.81
C ALA A 228 0.55 9.15 14.32
N ALA A 229 1.25 10.26 14.04
CA ALA A 229 0.87 11.57 14.54
C ALA A 229 -0.52 12.00 14.03
N THR A 230 -0.83 11.70 12.78
CA THR A 230 -2.14 11.95 12.16
C THR A 230 -3.24 11.14 12.84
N PHE A 231 -3.01 9.85 13.12
CA PHE A 231 -3.96 9.00 13.82
C PHE A 231 -4.30 9.53 15.21
N PHE A 232 -3.31 9.83 16.04
CA PHE A 232 -3.56 10.31 17.41
C PHE A 232 -4.26 11.67 17.40
N LYS A 233 -3.87 12.56 16.48
CA LYS A 233 -4.56 13.86 16.35
C LYS A 233 -6.01 13.72 15.88
N MET A 234 -6.26 12.80 14.95
CA MET A 234 -7.61 12.47 14.50
C MET A 234 -8.44 11.84 15.62
N ARG A 235 -7.85 10.93 16.41
CA ARG A 235 -8.48 10.27 17.56
C ARG A 235 -8.94 11.28 18.62
N GLU A 236 -8.07 12.23 18.96
CA GLU A 236 -8.37 13.33 19.89
C GLU A 236 -9.57 14.16 19.41
N LEU A 237 -9.55 14.60 18.14
CA LEU A 237 -10.51 15.58 17.62
C LEU A 237 -11.87 14.99 17.24
N TYR A 238 -11.92 13.76 16.74
CA TYR A 238 -13.13 13.18 16.14
C TYR A 238 -13.69 11.99 16.92
N PHE A 239 -12.89 11.37 17.79
CA PHE A 239 -13.25 10.11 18.45
C PHE A 239 -13.23 10.18 19.98
N ASN A 240 -13.04 11.37 20.57
CA ASN A 240 -12.96 11.55 22.03
C ASN A 240 -11.96 10.58 22.70
N ASP A 241 -10.79 10.40 22.07
CA ASP A 241 -9.72 9.49 22.52
C ASP A 241 -10.10 7.99 22.62
N HIS A 242 -11.20 7.57 21.98
CA HIS A 242 -11.65 6.19 22.00
C HIS A 242 -12.09 5.68 20.63
N ILE A 243 -11.52 4.57 20.16
CA ILE A 243 -11.89 3.93 18.89
C ILE A 243 -12.78 2.72 19.15
N ASP A 244 -13.88 2.60 18.40
CA ASP A 244 -14.76 1.43 18.43
C ASP A 244 -14.18 0.30 17.53
N ASP A 245 -13.66 -0.73 18.17
CA ASP A 245 -13.10 -1.90 17.47
C ASP A 245 -14.12 -2.61 16.59
N GLY A 246 -15.40 -2.65 16.98
CA GLY A 246 -16.44 -3.32 16.21
C GLY A 246 -16.67 -2.67 14.84
N GLU A 247 -16.46 -1.36 14.76
CA GLU A 247 -16.64 -0.57 13.54
C GLU A 247 -15.35 -0.49 12.71
N TYR A 248 -14.20 -0.24 13.35
CA TYR A 248 -12.97 0.15 12.65
C TYR A 248 -11.91 -0.92 12.55
N ASN A 249 -11.87 -1.91 13.45
CA ASN A 249 -10.80 -2.90 13.45
C ASN A 249 -10.81 -3.76 12.16
N GLY A 250 -9.64 -3.93 11.55
CA GLY A 250 -9.41 -4.78 10.39
C GLY A 250 -10.06 -4.28 9.10
N LYS A 251 -10.53 -3.03 9.06
CA LYS A 251 -11.18 -2.43 7.89
C LYS A 251 -10.17 -1.70 7.02
N LEU A 252 -9.65 -2.38 6.01
CA LEU A 252 -8.73 -1.78 5.04
C LEU A 252 -9.49 -0.97 3.98
N TYR A 253 -9.06 0.26 3.72
CA TYR A 253 -9.71 1.11 2.71
C TYR A 253 -9.60 0.48 1.31
N GLY A 254 -10.74 0.34 0.62
CA GLY A 254 -10.79 -0.11 -0.78
C GLY A 254 -10.81 -1.63 -0.98
N LEU A 255 -10.81 -2.40 0.12
CA LEU A 255 -10.88 -3.86 0.14
C LEU A 255 -12.01 -4.38 1.04
N GLY A 256 -12.42 -5.62 0.80
CA GLY A 256 -13.52 -6.28 1.46
C GLY A 256 -14.84 -5.49 1.43
N LYS A 257 -15.55 -5.52 2.55
CA LYS A 257 -16.83 -4.81 2.69
C LYS A 257 -16.69 -3.28 2.76
N THR A 258 -15.47 -2.73 2.75
CA THR A 258 -15.25 -1.28 2.88
C THR A 258 -15.50 -0.52 1.58
N VAL A 259 -15.58 -1.19 0.43
CA VAL A 259 -15.82 -0.55 -0.88
C VAL A 259 -17.22 0.08 -0.97
N LEU A 260 -18.22 -0.46 -0.26
CA LEU A 260 -19.63 -0.04 -0.34
C LEU A 260 -19.97 1.18 0.51
N ALA A 261 -19.09 1.58 1.44
CA ALA A 261 -19.33 2.69 2.37
C ALA A 261 -18.74 4.02 1.86
N THR A 262 -18.83 4.32 0.56
CA THR A 262 -18.55 5.65 0.03
C THR A 262 -19.75 6.56 0.30
N ASN A 263 -19.51 7.66 1.00
CA ASN A 263 -20.53 8.60 1.46
C ASN A 263 -21.45 9.05 0.32
N GLY A 264 -22.76 8.93 0.56
CA GLY A 264 -23.81 9.31 -0.39
C GLY A 264 -23.71 10.76 -0.84
N SER A 265 -23.13 10.96 -2.01
CA SER A 265 -23.40 12.05 -2.93
C SER A 265 -23.11 11.54 -4.35
N LEU A 266 -24.13 11.61 -5.20
CA LEU A 266 -24.24 11.19 -6.59
C LEU A 266 -22.91 11.03 -7.37
N ASP A 267 -22.67 9.81 -7.88
CA ASP A 267 -22.27 9.59 -9.28
C ASP A 267 -22.31 8.11 -9.71
N THR A 268 -23.34 7.37 -9.27
CA THR A 268 -23.50 5.94 -9.56
C THR A 268 -23.98 5.64 -10.99
N GLN A 269 -24.14 6.65 -11.86
CA GLN A 269 -24.49 6.45 -13.28
C GLN A 269 -23.47 7.01 -14.27
N SER A 270 -22.56 7.89 -13.86
CA SER A 270 -21.45 8.37 -14.70
C SER A 270 -20.21 7.46 -14.63
N ALA A 271 -19.97 6.81 -13.49
CA ALA A 271 -18.81 5.93 -13.28
C ALA A 271 -18.93 4.55 -13.97
N LEU A 272 -20.16 4.04 -14.16
CA LEU A 272 -20.38 2.70 -14.73
C LEU A 272 -20.18 2.62 -16.25
N GLY A 273 -20.33 3.74 -16.98
CA GLY A 273 -20.30 3.76 -18.44
C GLY A 273 -19.00 4.26 -19.06
N ILE A 274 -18.28 5.17 -18.40
CA ILE A 274 -17.12 5.87 -19.00
C ILE A 274 -15.79 5.22 -18.58
N GLY A 275 -15.72 4.60 -17.40
CA GLY A 275 -14.50 3.96 -16.88
C GLY A 275 -14.03 2.76 -17.71
N MET A 276 -14.96 2.01 -18.32
CA MET A 276 -14.63 0.88 -19.19
C MET A 276 -14.06 1.30 -20.55
N ALA A 277 -14.33 2.54 -21.00
CA ALA A 277 -13.96 3.00 -22.35
C ALA A 277 -12.69 3.88 -22.39
N LEU A 278 -12.24 4.42 -21.25
CA LEU A 278 -11.13 5.39 -21.21
C LEU A 278 -9.91 4.99 -20.36
N GLY A 279 -9.85 3.76 -19.82
CA GLY A 279 -8.64 3.27 -19.16
C GLY A 279 -8.14 4.15 -18.00
N LEU A 280 -9.04 4.89 -17.34
CA LEU A 280 -8.69 5.75 -16.22
C LEU A 280 -8.36 4.92 -14.97
N ARG A 281 -7.23 5.30 -14.37
CA ARG A 281 -6.45 4.56 -13.38
C ARG A 281 -7.18 4.55 -12.03
N SER A 282 -7.48 3.35 -11.54
CA SER A 282 -7.75 3.08 -10.13
C SER A 282 -6.78 1.98 -9.71
N GLY A 283 -5.77 2.36 -8.93
CA GLY A 283 -4.72 1.47 -8.44
C GLY A 283 -3.62 2.34 -7.87
N ALA A 284 -3.72 2.62 -6.56
CA ALA A 284 -2.92 3.61 -5.88
C ALA A 284 -1.41 3.29 -6.01
N THR A 285 -0.79 3.83 -7.05
CA THR A 285 0.65 4.00 -7.14
C THR A 285 1.07 5.07 -6.12
N ILE A 286 2.36 5.14 -5.77
CA ILE A 286 2.94 6.25 -4.98
C ILE A 286 2.51 7.62 -5.57
N ALA A 287 2.37 7.70 -6.90
CA ALA A 287 1.87 8.87 -7.63
C ALA A 287 0.36 9.16 -7.51
N GLU A 288 -0.46 8.20 -7.07
CA GLU A 288 -1.91 8.33 -6.82
C GLU A 288 -2.25 8.64 -5.36
N ARG A 289 -1.30 8.46 -4.41
CA ARG A 289 -1.46 8.91 -3.01
C ARG A 289 -1.69 10.44 -2.90
N GLU A 290 -1.34 11.22 -3.93
CA GLU A 290 -1.51 12.69 -3.99
C GLU A 290 -2.49 13.20 -5.08
N ARG A 291 -2.89 12.43 -6.10
CA ARG A 291 -3.67 12.97 -7.23
C ARG A 291 -5.17 12.79 -7.06
N THR A 292 -5.80 13.62 -6.25
CA THR A 292 -7.21 14.00 -6.48
C THR A 292 -7.44 15.50 -6.26
N PRO A 293 -6.99 16.36 -7.20
CA PRO A 293 -7.42 17.76 -7.20
C PRO A 293 -8.87 17.86 -7.67
N LEU A 294 -9.78 18.28 -6.79
CA LEU A 294 -11.07 18.79 -7.24
C LEU A 294 -10.89 20.23 -7.74
N LEU A 295 -11.33 20.46 -8.98
CA LEU A 295 -11.49 21.78 -9.56
C LEU A 295 -12.27 22.66 -8.60
N ARG A 296 -11.62 23.71 -8.09
CA ARG A 296 -12.25 24.75 -7.27
C ARG A 296 -13.18 25.54 -8.19
N GLU A 297 -14.49 25.38 -8.00
CA GLU A 297 -15.50 26.25 -8.61
C GLU A 297 -15.17 27.71 -8.29
N GLN A 298 -14.74 28.46 -9.30
CA GLN A 298 -14.80 29.90 -9.29
C GLN A 298 -16.24 30.32 -9.59
N ASN A 299 -17.01 30.63 -8.55
CA ASN A 299 -18.22 31.44 -8.69
C ASN A 299 -18.00 32.82 -8.06
N ALA A 300 -17.79 33.81 -8.94
CA ALA A 300 -18.15 35.23 -8.84
C ALA A 300 -17.59 35.87 -10.13
N VAL A 301 -18.36 36.53 -11.01
CA VAL A 301 -19.13 37.77 -10.81
C VAL A 301 -20.03 37.97 -12.04
N GLY A 302 -21.23 38.55 -11.86
CA GLY A 302 -21.76 39.50 -12.85
C GLY A 302 -23.18 39.26 -13.37
N GLN A 303 -24.14 39.97 -12.77
CA GLN A 303 -25.46 40.26 -13.34
C GLN A 303 -25.33 41.00 -14.69
N GLY A 304 -26.21 40.73 -15.65
CA GLY A 304 -26.37 41.55 -16.85
C GLY A 304 -27.40 41.01 -17.84
N GLN A 305 -28.43 41.81 -18.14
CA GLN A 305 -29.61 41.51 -18.95
C GLN A 305 -29.40 41.60 -20.48
N GLN A 306 -30.28 40.89 -21.20
CA GLN A 306 -30.95 41.26 -22.48
C GLN A 306 -30.27 41.15 -23.88
N GLN A 307 -31.04 40.48 -24.76
CA GLN A 307 -31.36 40.76 -26.18
C GLN A 307 -30.45 40.33 -27.36
N GLN A 308 -31.00 39.37 -28.13
CA GLN A 308 -31.47 39.45 -29.55
C GLN A 308 -30.49 39.52 -30.76
N GLN A 309 -30.72 38.57 -31.69
CA GLN A 309 -30.57 38.57 -33.17
C GLN A 309 -29.19 38.65 -33.87
N GLY A 310 -29.06 37.82 -34.93
CA GLY A 310 -28.47 38.24 -36.21
C GLY A 310 -27.52 37.22 -36.87
N GLY A 311 -27.83 36.80 -38.10
CA GLY A 311 -27.11 35.76 -38.85
C GLY A 311 -25.78 36.19 -39.50
N GLY A 312 -25.12 35.25 -40.19
CA GLY A 312 -23.91 35.52 -40.97
C GLY A 312 -23.24 34.25 -41.48
N GLN A 313 -22.90 34.23 -42.77
CA GLN A 313 -22.57 33.07 -43.59
C GLN A 313 -21.06 33.01 -43.92
N GLN A 314 -20.52 31.79 -44.03
CA GLN A 314 -19.62 31.30 -45.10
C GLN A 314 -18.10 31.64 -45.14
N GLN A 315 -17.38 30.65 -45.70
CA GLN A 315 -16.00 30.60 -46.26
C GLN A 315 -14.86 30.35 -45.24
N GLY A 316 -14.05 29.28 -45.30
CA GLY A 316 -13.81 28.29 -46.34
C GLY A 316 -12.62 28.67 -47.23
N MET A 317 -11.39 28.34 -46.83
CA MET A 317 -10.26 28.12 -47.74
C MET A 317 -9.30 27.07 -47.19
N SER A 318 -8.78 26.30 -48.15
CA SER A 318 -8.07 25.03 -48.03
C SER A 318 -6.64 25.18 -48.57
N MET A 319 -5.71 24.52 -47.88
CA MET A 319 -4.55 23.74 -48.36
C MET A 319 -3.61 24.31 -49.45
N GLY A 320 -2.35 24.51 -49.07
CA GLY A 320 -1.17 24.04 -49.82
C GLY A 320 -0.52 22.93 -48.97
N GLY A 321 -0.02 21.81 -49.45
CA GLY A 321 0.73 21.52 -50.68
C GLY A 321 1.93 20.68 -50.24
N GLY A 322 1.92 19.36 -50.42
CA GLY A 322 2.91 18.72 -51.29
C GLY A 322 3.95 17.88 -50.52
N PRO A 323 4.72 17.01 -51.19
CA PRO A 323 4.74 15.56 -50.86
C PRO A 323 6.13 14.92 -50.67
N GLY A 324 6.14 13.66 -50.21
CA GLY A 324 7.26 12.70 -50.36
C GLY A 324 6.89 11.34 -49.74
N MET A 325 6.49 10.32 -50.50
CA MET A 325 7.29 9.31 -51.23
C MET A 325 8.17 8.42 -50.35
N ILE A 326 7.90 7.09 -50.41
CA ILE A 326 8.76 5.88 -50.38
C ILE A 326 7.82 4.71 -49.94
N GLY A 327 7.42 3.76 -50.80
CA GLY A 327 8.18 2.56 -51.24
C GLY A 327 8.24 1.52 -50.10
N GLY A 328 7.90 0.23 -50.19
CA GLY A 328 7.50 -0.71 -51.23
C GLY A 328 7.69 -2.14 -50.68
N THR A 329 6.63 -2.95 -50.73
CA THR A 329 6.55 -4.44 -50.74
C THR A 329 6.92 -5.34 -49.52
N PRO A 330 6.17 -6.46 -49.32
CA PRO A 330 6.31 -7.42 -48.21
C PRO A 330 7.03 -8.72 -48.62
N LEU A 331 7.57 -9.50 -47.68
CA LEU A 331 7.97 -10.89 -47.95
C LEU A 331 7.86 -11.84 -46.72
N GLN A 332 6.97 -12.83 -46.90
CA GLN A 332 7.05 -14.28 -46.61
C GLN A 332 7.49 -14.85 -45.24
N THR A 333 6.53 -15.58 -44.66
CA THR A 333 6.68 -16.79 -43.81
C THR A 333 7.43 -17.94 -44.51
N PRO A 334 8.01 -18.89 -43.74
CA PRO A 334 7.43 -20.25 -43.77
C PRO A 334 7.50 -21.05 -42.44
N GLY A 335 6.45 -21.85 -42.18
CA GLY A 335 6.51 -23.23 -41.68
C GLY A 335 6.90 -23.53 -40.21
N GLY A 336 5.96 -24.05 -39.42
CA GLY A 336 6.24 -24.91 -38.24
C GLY A 336 6.52 -26.38 -38.66
N PRO A 337 6.38 -27.40 -37.79
CA PRO A 337 6.19 -27.42 -36.33
C PRO A 337 7.23 -28.34 -35.61
N MET A 338 7.43 -28.21 -34.30
CA MET A 338 7.97 -29.33 -33.48
C MET A 338 7.56 -29.17 -32.01
N SER A 339 6.71 -30.09 -31.58
CA SER A 339 6.49 -30.51 -30.19
C SER A 339 7.78 -31.03 -29.56
N GLY A 340 8.16 -30.51 -28.40
CA GLY A 340 9.29 -31.00 -27.62
C GLY A 340 9.08 -30.69 -26.14
N ALA A 341 8.53 -31.67 -25.43
CA ALA A 341 8.45 -31.68 -23.98
C ALA A 341 9.87 -31.75 -23.39
N PHE A 342 10.17 -30.89 -22.41
CA PHE A 342 11.31 -31.07 -21.51
C PHE A 342 10.79 -31.41 -20.10
N PRO A 343 11.30 -32.48 -19.48
CA PRO A 343 10.95 -32.85 -18.11
C PRO A 343 11.76 -32.02 -17.11
N ASN A 344 11.07 -31.39 -16.16
CA ASN A 344 11.68 -30.90 -14.92
C ASN A 344 11.90 -32.10 -13.98
N SER A 345 13.13 -32.26 -13.48
CA SER A 345 13.39 -33.14 -12.35
C SER A 345 14.42 -32.52 -11.41
N LEU A 346 14.20 -32.77 -10.11
CA LEU A 346 15.00 -32.46 -8.91
C LEU A 346 14.67 -31.05 -8.36
N GLY A 347 13.93 -30.91 -7.25
CA GLY A 347 14.13 -31.51 -5.93
C GLY A 347 14.71 -30.39 -5.04
N THR A 348 14.11 -29.95 -3.94
CA THR A 348 14.00 -30.70 -2.68
C THR A 348 12.94 -30.05 -1.79
N GLN A 349 12.28 -30.90 -1.01
CA GLN A 349 11.13 -30.67 -0.16
C GLN A 349 11.59 -30.25 1.24
N TYR A 350 11.38 -28.98 1.61
CA TYR A 350 11.34 -28.56 3.02
C TYR A 350 9.88 -28.30 3.39
N GLY A 351 9.50 -28.81 4.56
CA GLY A 351 8.12 -29.08 4.94
C GLY A 351 7.23 -27.85 4.96
N ALA A 352 6.11 -27.94 4.25
CA ALA A 352 4.96 -27.07 4.48
C ALA A 352 4.45 -27.29 5.91
N ILE A 353 4.22 -26.22 6.65
CA ILE A 353 3.42 -26.26 7.88
C ILE A 353 1.97 -26.52 7.44
N PRO A 354 1.34 -27.66 7.80
CA PRO A 354 -0.05 -27.89 7.44
C PRO A 354 -0.93 -27.06 8.36
N VAL A 355 -1.41 -25.92 7.87
CA VAL A 355 -2.51 -25.17 8.52
C VAL A 355 -3.80 -25.91 8.23
N ASN A 356 -4.13 -26.90 9.05
CA ASN A 356 -5.43 -27.57 8.98
C ASN A 356 -6.45 -26.80 9.82
N VAL A 357 -7.16 -25.90 9.16
CA VAL A 357 -8.26 -25.10 9.72
C VAL A 357 -9.48 -26.02 9.89
N ASN A 358 -9.51 -26.85 10.94
CA ASN A 358 -10.72 -27.48 11.52
C ASN A 358 -10.37 -28.47 12.65
N GLY A 359 -9.65 -28.03 13.69
CA GLY A 359 -9.36 -28.85 14.87
C GLY A 359 -9.56 -28.08 16.17
N THR A 360 -10.41 -28.59 17.06
CA THR A 360 -10.66 -28.04 18.40
C THR A 360 -9.40 -28.17 19.26
N TYR A 361 -8.80 -27.05 19.68
CA TYR A 361 -7.58 -27.07 20.49
C TYR A 361 -7.88 -27.46 21.94
N HIS A 362 -7.45 -28.66 22.34
CA HIS A 362 -7.28 -29.00 23.74
C HIS A 362 -5.84 -28.66 24.17
N LEU A 363 -5.69 -27.56 24.92
CA LEU A 363 -4.44 -27.21 25.61
C LEU A 363 -4.05 -28.35 26.56
N ARG A 364 -2.94 -29.05 26.28
CA ARG A 364 -2.26 -29.88 27.29
C ARG A 364 -1.33 -28.98 28.10
N GLN A 365 -1.57 -28.91 29.41
CA GLN A 365 -0.60 -28.38 30.38
C GLN A 365 0.72 -29.16 30.26
N ILE A 366 1.81 -28.44 29.99
CA ILE A 366 3.17 -28.96 30.13
C ILE A 366 3.58 -28.69 31.58
N GLY A 367 3.82 -29.78 32.32
CA GLY A 367 4.28 -29.74 33.70
C GLY A 367 5.72 -29.25 33.79
N VAL A 368 5.96 -28.36 34.75
CA VAL A 368 7.28 -27.87 35.14
C VAL A 368 8.03 -29.02 35.83
N GLY A 369 9.05 -29.56 35.17
CA GLY A 369 10.02 -30.48 35.78
C GLY A 369 11.08 -29.68 36.53
N GLY A 370 11.07 -29.78 37.86
CA GLY A 370 12.12 -29.24 38.72
C GLY A 370 13.27 -30.22 38.87
N ASP A 371 14.50 -29.71 38.72
CA ASP A 371 15.74 -30.42 39.04
C ASP A 371 15.85 -30.68 40.56
N ARG A 372 16.01 -31.95 40.92
CA ARG A 372 16.94 -32.46 41.95
C ARG A 372 17.38 -33.88 41.62
#